data_AF-A0A061QK52-F1
#
_entry.id   AF-A0A061QK52-F1
#
_cell.length_a   1.000
_cell.length_b   1.000
_cell.length_c   1.000
_cell.angle_alpha   90.00
_cell.angle_beta   90.00
_cell.angle_gamma   90.00
#
_symmetry.space_group_name_H-M   'P 1'
#
loop_
_entity.id
_entity.type
_entity.pdbx_description
1 polymer ?
#
loop_
_entity_poly.entity_id
_entity_poly.type
_entity_poly.pdbx_seq_one_letter_code
_entity_poly.pdbx_strand_id
1 'polypeptide(L)'
;MRRGELLALKWERVDFVDRTVYLPNTKTGKPRSVPLSPRALGVLLGLRLRWEQLKAERSGSDVIPLSAEGLKSVFQRARLRANLEHVNFHDLRHEATSRLFEGGWGIMEVAAVTGHADLKSLKRYTNLRASDLSKKMASLPTIM
;
A
#
# COMPACT_ATOMS: atom_id res chain seq x y z
N MET A 1 -1.66 -1.98 -1.64
CA MET A 1 -1.80 -2.49 -3.03
C MET A 1 -2.14 -3.98 -3.01
N ARG A 2 -2.74 -4.53 -4.07
CA ARG A 2 -2.90 -5.99 -4.26
C ARG A 2 -1.61 -6.61 -4.83
N ARG A 3 -1.47 -7.94 -4.72
CA ARG A 3 -0.33 -8.68 -5.30
C ARG A 3 -0.11 -8.38 -6.79
N GLY A 4 -1.16 -8.45 -7.60
CA GLY A 4 -1.06 -8.17 -9.04
C GLY A 4 -0.69 -6.72 -9.35
N GLU A 5 -1.20 -5.76 -8.59
CA GLU A 5 -0.85 -4.34 -8.73
C GLU A 5 0.64 -4.12 -8.44
N LEU A 6 1.17 -4.80 -7.43
CA LEU A 6 2.59 -4.74 -7.06
C LEU A 6 3.49 -5.36 -8.13
N LEU A 7 3.11 -6.52 -8.68
CA LEU A 7 3.87 -7.23 -9.71
C LEU A 7 3.82 -6.54 -11.09
N ALA A 8 2.76 -5.79 -11.38
CA ALA A 8 2.62 -5.05 -12.62
C ALA A 8 3.16 -3.60 -12.53
N LEU A 9 3.82 -3.25 -11.42
CA LEU A 9 4.33 -1.91 -11.20
C LEU A 9 5.55 -1.64 -12.07
N LYS A 10 5.48 -0.57 -12.88
CA LYS A 10 6.54 -0.10 -13.76
C LYS A 10 7.17 1.17 -13.20
N TRP A 11 8.46 1.38 -13.47
CA TRP A 11 9.19 2.56 -13.01
C TRP A 11 8.60 3.88 -13.48
N GLU A 12 8.08 3.93 -14.71
CA GLU A 12 7.42 5.11 -15.30
C GLU A 12 6.16 5.56 -14.52
N ARG A 13 5.66 4.72 -13.61
CA ARG A 13 4.46 5.00 -12.80
C ARG A 13 4.80 5.41 -11.37
N VAL A 14 6.08 5.52 -11.05
CA VAL A 14 6.55 5.96 -9.73
C VAL A 14 6.95 7.43 -9.84
N ASP A 15 6.19 8.29 -9.17
CA ASP A 15 6.55 9.69 -9.01
C ASP A 15 7.31 9.87 -7.69
N PHE A 16 8.61 10.17 -7.78
CA PHE A 16 9.46 10.38 -6.62
C PHE A 16 9.35 11.80 -6.04
N VAL A 17 8.87 12.77 -6.83
CA VAL A 17 8.69 14.17 -6.41
C VAL A 17 7.42 14.27 -5.58
N ASP A 18 6.29 13.84 -6.15
CA ASP A 18 4.98 13.83 -5.50
C ASP A 18 4.81 12.63 -4.56
N ARG A 19 5.76 11.69 -4.58
CA ARG A 19 5.80 10.49 -3.73
C ARG A 19 4.55 9.64 -3.90
N THR A 20 4.18 9.38 -5.15
CA THR A 20 3.01 8.57 -5.47
C THR A 20 3.35 7.46 -6.46
N VAL A 21 2.47 6.47 -6.51
CA VAL A 21 2.48 5.43 -7.54
C VAL A 21 1.14 5.42 -8.26
N TYR A 22 1.18 5.53 -9.59
CA TYR A 22 0.00 5.46 -10.41
C TYR A 22 -0.35 4.02 -10.80
N LEU A 23 -1.58 3.60 -10.54
CA LEU A 23 -2.11 2.27 -10.87
C LEU A 23 -3.22 2.41 -11.92
N PRO A 24 -2.92 2.22 -13.22
CA PRO A 24 -3.92 2.39 -14.29
C PRO A 24 -4.96 1.27 -14.30
N ASN A 25 -4.52 0.03 -14.11
CA ASN A 25 -5.38 -1.14 -14.10
C ASN A 25 -5.50 -1.66 -12.67
N THR A 26 -6.70 -1.55 -12.11
CA THR A 26 -7.02 -2.10 -10.79
C THR A 26 -8.11 -3.15 -10.92
N LYS A 27 -8.19 -4.09 -9.96
CA LYS A 27 -9.24 -5.14 -9.95
C LYS A 27 -10.66 -4.55 -10.02
N THR A 28 -10.84 -3.28 -9.67
CA THR A 28 -12.11 -2.56 -9.64
C THR A 28 -12.34 -1.67 -10.87
N GLY A 29 -11.46 -1.73 -11.88
CA GLY A 29 -11.59 -0.99 -13.15
C GLY A 29 -11.37 0.53 -13.06
N LYS A 30 -11.01 1.05 -11.88
CA LYS A 30 -10.77 2.48 -11.67
C LYS A 30 -9.28 2.75 -11.44
N PRO A 31 -8.65 3.62 -12.25
CA PRO A 31 -7.30 4.09 -11.99
C PRO A 31 -7.22 4.78 -10.63
N ARG A 32 -6.06 4.69 -9.97
CA ARG A 32 -5.81 5.47 -8.75
C ARG A 32 -4.33 5.71 -8.52
N SER A 33 -4.02 6.80 -7.83
CA SER A 33 -2.69 7.04 -7.27
C SER A 33 -2.64 6.58 -5.82
N VAL A 34 -1.53 5.94 -5.44
CA VAL A 34 -1.28 5.47 -4.07
C VAL A 34 -0.12 6.28 -3.49
N PRO A 35 -0.30 7.00 -2.37
CA PRO A 35 0.79 7.71 -1.72
C PRO A 35 1.84 6.73 -1.16
N LEU A 36 3.10 7.13 -1.22
CA LEU A 36 4.23 6.39 -0.68
C LEU A 36 4.55 6.88 0.72
N SER A 37 4.63 5.96 1.68
CA SER A 37 5.22 6.26 2.98
C SER A 37 6.72 6.56 2.84
N PRO A 38 7.34 7.29 3.78
CA PRO A 38 8.79 7.53 3.75
C PRO A 38 9.62 6.24 3.63
N ARG A 39 9.18 5.17 4.31
CA ARG A 39 9.81 3.85 4.22
C ARG A 39 9.66 3.22 2.83
N ALA A 40 8.49 3.32 2.22
CA ALA A 40 8.27 2.80 0.87
C ALA A 40 9.11 3.57 -0.16
N LEU A 41 9.20 4.89 -0.03
CA LEU A 41 10.05 5.73 -0.87
C LEU A 41 11.52 5.32 -0.77
N GLY A 42 12.05 5.12 0.44
CA GLY A 42 13.43 4.67 0.64
C GLY A 42 13.72 3.31 -0.01
N VAL A 43 12.78 2.35 0.10
CA VAL A 43 12.89 1.05 -0.60
C VAL A 43 12.91 1.24 -2.11
N LEU A 44 12.00 2.05 -2.66
CA LEU A 44 11.93 2.30 -4.10
C LEU A 44 13.17 3.01 -4.65
N LEU A 45 13.74 3.96 -3.91
CA LEU A 45 15.00 4.61 -4.29
C LEU A 45 16.15 3.61 -4.34
N GLY A 46 16.27 2.74 -3.32
CA GLY A 46 17.29 1.69 -3.32
C GLY A 46 17.13 0.70 -4.49
N LEU A 47 15.88 0.30 -4.79
CA LEU A 47 15.58 -0.53 -5.95
C LEU A 47 15.88 0.18 -7.27
N ARG A 48 15.59 1.49 -7.37
CA ARG A 48 15.85 2.30 -8.57
C ARG A 48 17.34 2.38 -8.87
N LEU A 49 18.17 2.66 -7.85
CA LEU A 49 19.62 2.70 -8.01
C LEU A 49 20.17 1.38 -8.56
N ARG A 50 19.72 0.25 -8.02
CA ARG A 50 20.12 -1.08 -8.52
C ARG A 50 19.63 -1.34 -9.94
N TRP A 51 18.43 -0.89 -10.28
CA TRP A 51 17.91 -1.02 -11.64
C TRP A 51 18.72 -0.19 -12.63
N GLU A 52 19.05 1.06 -12.30
CA GLU A 52 19.88 1.93 -13.15
C GLU A 52 21.26 1.34 -13.44
N GLN A 53 21.86 0.67 -12.46
CA GLN A 53 23.15 -0.02 -12.62
C GLN A 53 23.09 -1.22 -13.57
N LEU A 54 21.94 -1.89 -13.65
CA LEU A 54 21.79 -3.16 -14.39
C LEU A 54 20.96 -3.01 -15.67
N LYS A 55 20.36 -1.84 -15.94
CA LYS A 55 19.41 -1.65 -17.05
C LYS A 55 20.01 -1.86 -18.44
N ALA A 56 21.33 -1.68 -18.59
CA ALA A 56 22.01 -1.93 -19.86
C ALA A 56 22.06 -3.44 -20.20
N GLU A 57 22.06 -4.29 -19.17
CA GLU A 57 22.17 -5.75 -19.27
C GLU A 57 20.82 -6.45 -19.13
N ARG A 58 19.77 -5.73 -18.71
CA ARG A 58 18.44 -6.25 -18.43
C ARG A 58 17.38 -5.49 -19.20
N SER A 59 16.65 -6.20 -20.04
CA SER A 59 15.43 -5.68 -20.65
C SER A 59 14.29 -5.71 -19.61
N GLY A 60 13.69 -4.55 -19.31
CA GLY A 60 12.50 -4.46 -18.48
C GLY A 60 12.39 -3.19 -17.64
N SER A 61 11.16 -2.68 -17.51
CA SER A 61 10.80 -1.52 -16.70
C SER A 61 10.08 -1.88 -15.40
N ASP A 62 10.01 -3.16 -15.04
CA ASP A 62 9.37 -3.65 -13.82
C ASP A 62 10.13 -3.21 -12.56
N VAL A 63 9.40 -2.66 -11.60
CA VAL A 63 9.95 -2.32 -10.27
C VAL A 63 10.26 -3.59 -9.48
N ILE A 64 9.41 -4.61 -9.61
CA ILE A 64 9.56 -5.91 -8.97
C ILE A 64 9.58 -6.97 -10.07
N PRO A 65 10.75 -7.32 -10.60
CA PRO A 65 10.89 -8.28 -11.70
C PRO A 65 10.79 -9.72 -11.17
N LEU A 66 9.64 -10.07 -10.57
CA LEU A 66 9.34 -11.41 -10.06
C LEU A 66 8.04 -11.93 -10.69
N SER A 67 7.96 -13.24 -10.91
CA SER A 67 6.68 -13.90 -11.17
C SER A 67 5.81 -13.97 -9.90
N ALA A 68 4.54 -14.33 -10.05
CA ALA A 68 3.65 -14.53 -8.91
C ALA A 68 4.15 -15.65 -7.98
N GLU A 69 4.68 -16.72 -8.56
CA GLU A 69 5.31 -17.85 -7.88
C GLU A 69 6.60 -17.40 -7.20
N GLY A 70 7.44 -16.62 -7.89
CA GLY A 70 8.66 -16.06 -7.32
C GLY A 70 8.39 -15.20 -6.08
N LEU A 71 7.39 -14.32 -6.17
CA LEU A 71 6.95 -13.51 -5.02
C LEU A 71 6.40 -14.39 -3.89
N LYS A 72 5.60 -15.42 -4.20
CA LYS A 72 5.10 -16.38 -3.21
C LYS A 72 6.26 -17.06 -2.46
N SER A 73 7.25 -17.55 -3.19
CA SER A 73 8.43 -18.22 -2.60
C SER A 73 9.27 -17.27 -1.76
N VAL A 74 9.55 -16.05 -2.24
CA VAL A 74 10.29 -15.03 -1.47
C VAL A 74 9.55 -14.66 -0.20
N PHE A 75 8.23 -14.46 -0.29
CA PHE A 75 7.39 -14.13 0.87
C PHE A 75 7.34 -15.27 1.88
N GLN A 76 7.18 -16.51 1.44
CA GLN A 76 7.21 -17.69 2.32
C GLN A 76 8.53 -17.77 3.11
N ARG A 77 9.67 -17.60 2.44
CA ARG A 77 10.98 -17.57 3.11
C ARG A 77 11.10 -16.41 4.10
N ALA A 78 10.63 -15.22 3.74
CA ALA A 78 10.65 -14.06 4.64
C ALA A 78 9.80 -14.31 5.89
N ARG A 79 8.62 -14.92 5.71
CA ARG A 79 7.68 -15.24 6.78
C ARG A 79 8.22 -16.28 7.76
N LEU A 80 8.86 -17.34 7.25
CA LEU A 80 9.50 -18.37 8.08
C LEU A 80 10.64 -17.77 8.92
N ARG A 81 11.51 -16.95 8.31
CA ARG A 81 12.58 -16.26 9.04
C ARG A 81 12.08 -15.30 10.11
N ALA A 82 10.88 -14.75 9.93
CA ALA A 82 10.24 -13.87 10.88
C ALA A 82 9.38 -14.61 11.92
N ASN A 83 9.28 -15.94 11.86
CA ASN A 83 8.41 -16.76 12.70
C ASN A 83 6.91 -16.38 12.61
N LEU A 84 6.44 -16.05 11.41
CA LEU A 84 5.08 -15.52 11.15
C LEU A 84 4.24 -16.44 10.26
N GLU A 85 4.32 -17.76 10.42
CA GLU A 85 3.76 -18.75 9.47
C GLU A 85 2.26 -18.60 9.14
N HIS A 86 1.49 -17.99 10.03
CA HIS A 86 0.06 -17.75 9.85
C HIS A 86 -0.26 -16.57 8.90
N VAL A 87 0.71 -15.69 8.62
CA VAL A 87 0.48 -14.46 7.84
C VAL A 87 0.53 -14.73 6.35
N ASN A 88 -0.53 -14.44 5.62
CA ASN A 88 -0.56 -14.54 4.15
C ASN A 88 -0.21 -13.20 3.49
N PHE A 89 0.16 -13.22 2.20
CA PHE A 89 0.57 -12.00 1.50
C PHE A 89 -0.53 -10.93 1.47
N HIS A 90 -1.81 -11.35 1.40
CA HIS A 90 -2.94 -10.42 1.40
C HIS A 90 -3.16 -9.75 2.76
N ASP A 91 -2.67 -10.36 3.85
CA ASP A 91 -2.76 -9.80 5.20
C ASP A 91 -1.91 -8.54 5.34
N LEU A 92 -0.85 -8.38 4.55
CA LEU A 92 -0.08 -7.12 4.50
C LEU A 92 -0.97 -5.92 4.11
N ARG A 93 -1.94 -6.14 3.22
CA ARG A 93 -2.90 -5.10 2.84
C ARG A 93 -3.93 -4.88 3.95
N HIS A 94 -4.32 -5.93 4.67
CA HIS A 94 -5.20 -5.81 5.83
C HIS A 94 -4.53 -5.01 6.94
N GLU A 95 -3.30 -5.34 7.28
CA GLU A 95 -2.46 -4.62 8.26
C GLU A 95 -2.27 -3.15 7.87
N ALA A 96 -1.94 -2.86 6.61
CA ALA A 96 -1.83 -1.49 6.14
C ALA A 96 -3.17 -0.72 6.26
N THR A 97 -4.29 -1.40 6.04
CA THR A 97 -5.62 -0.80 6.21
C THR A 97 -5.88 -0.47 7.69
N SER A 98 -5.61 -1.41 8.60
CA SER A 98 -5.74 -1.22 10.05
C SER A 98 -4.91 -0.02 10.53
N ARG A 99 -3.63 0.05 10.13
CA ARG A 99 -2.73 1.15 10.53
C ARG A 99 -3.20 2.53 10.06
N LEU A 100 -3.81 2.62 8.88
CA LEU A 100 -4.36 3.90 8.42
C LEU A 100 -5.53 4.35 9.31
N PHE A 101 -6.42 3.42 9.69
CA PHE A 101 -7.50 3.72 10.63
C PHE A 101 -6.98 4.07 12.03
N GLU A 102 -5.98 3.35 12.54
CA GLU A 102 -5.30 3.68 13.80
C GLU A 102 -4.62 5.06 13.74
N GLY A 103 -4.11 5.44 12.57
CA GLY A 103 -3.59 6.77 12.27
C GLY A 103 -4.67 7.85 12.10
N GLY A 104 -5.95 7.53 12.31
CA GLY A 104 -7.06 8.48 12.28
C GLY A 104 -7.59 8.82 10.89
N TRP A 105 -7.19 8.10 9.84
CA TRP A 105 -7.63 8.37 8.47
C TRP A 105 -9.13 8.07 8.32
N GLY A 106 -9.81 8.94 7.58
CA GLY A 106 -11.21 8.77 7.23
C GLY A 106 -11.43 7.60 6.28
N ILE A 107 -12.63 6.99 6.34
CA ILE A 107 -12.98 5.82 5.53
C ILE A 107 -12.76 6.03 4.02
N MET A 108 -13.02 7.25 3.52
CA MET A 108 -12.84 7.60 2.11
C MET A 108 -11.36 7.68 1.73
N GLU A 109 -10.52 8.23 2.60
CA GLU A 109 -9.07 8.31 2.38
C GLU A 109 -8.46 6.90 2.38
N VAL A 110 -8.84 6.08 3.37
CA VAL A 110 -8.42 4.68 3.44
C VAL A 110 -8.87 3.92 2.20
N ALA A 111 -10.12 4.10 1.75
CA ALA A 111 -10.65 3.45 0.56
C ALA A 111 -9.88 3.84 -0.71
N ALA A 112 -9.54 5.12 -0.86
CA ALA A 112 -8.75 5.64 -1.98
C ALA A 112 -7.34 5.04 -2.01
N VAL A 113 -6.62 5.08 -0.89
CA VAL A 113 -5.25 4.55 -0.79
C VAL A 113 -5.21 3.04 -1.01
N THR A 114 -6.10 2.32 -0.33
CA THR A 114 -6.10 0.86 -0.37
C THR A 114 -6.74 0.33 -1.65
N GLY A 115 -7.66 1.04 -2.28
CA GLY A 115 -8.39 0.61 -3.49
C GLY A 115 -9.54 -0.34 -3.18
N HIS A 116 -10.36 0.01 -2.19
CA HIS A 116 -11.64 -0.66 -1.93
C HIS A 116 -12.75 0.08 -2.68
N ALA A 117 -13.46 -0.64 -3.57
CA ALA A 117 -14.62 -0.08 -4.27
C ALA A 117 -15.89 -0.15 -3.40
N ASP A 118 -16.03 -1.21 -2.61
CA ASP A 118 -17.12 -1.35 -1.65
C ASP A 118 -16.62 -1.02 -0.24
N LEU A 119 -17.16 0.06 0.32
CA LEU A 119 -16.85 0.53 1.68
C LEU A 119 -17.37 -0.42 2.76
N LYS A 120 -18.34 -1.31 2.47
CA LYS A 120 -18.80 -2.31 3.45
C LYS A 120 -17.65 -3.18 3.95
N SER A 121 -16.69 -3.49 3.09
CA SER A 121 -15.49 -4.26 3.45
C SER A 121 -14.56 -3.53 4.45
N LEU A 122 -14.67 -2.20 4.55
CA LEU A 122 -13.91 -1.38 5.47
C LEU A 122 -14.56 -1.25 6.85
N LYS A 123 -15.87 -1.54 6.98
CA LYS A 123 -16.59 -1.46 8.25
C LYS A 123 -15.96 -2.26 9.39
N ARG A 124 -15.30 -3.38 9.07
CA ARG A 124 -14.62 -4.20 10.08
C ARG A 124 -13.41 -3.52 10.74
N TYR A 125 -12.89 -2.45 10.14
CA TYR A 125 -11.78 -1.67 10.69
C TYR A 125 -12.26 -0.39 11.39
N THR A 126 -13.54 -0.04 11.24
CA THR A 126 -14.13 1.11 11.91
C THR A 126 -14.66 0.68 13.27
N ASN A 127 -13.81 0.70 14.30
CA ASN A 127 -14.29 0.55 15.68
C ASN A 127 -14.48 1.94 16.29
N LEU A 128 -15.56 2.62 15.88
CA LEU A 128 -15.89 3.96 16.37
C LEU A 128 -16.31 3.87 17.84
N ARG A 129 -15.41 4.26 18.76
CA ARG A 129 -15.76 4.41 20.17
C ARG A 129 -16.29 5.82 20.41
N ALA A 130 -17.34 5.95 21.23
CA ALA A 130 -17.89 7.24 21.61
C ALA A 130 -16.82 8.17 22.25
N SER A 131 -15.84 7.60 22.95
CA SER A 131 -14.68 8.33 23.48
C SER A 131 -13.84 9.01 22.41
N ASP A 132 -13.67 8.37 21.25
CA ASP A 132 -12.86 8.91 20.15
C ASP A 132 -13.64 10.01 19.42
N LEU A 133 -14.96 9.86 19.31
CA LEU A 133 -15.85 10.90 18.81
C LEU A 133 -15.85 12.13 19.72
N SER A 134 -15.89 11.95 21.04
CA SER A 134 -15.83 13.05 22.01
C SER A 134 -14.52 13.85 21.89
N LYS A 135 -13.36 13.18 21.79
CA LYS A 135 -12.07 13.84 21.54
C LYS A 135 -12.09 14.63 20.22
N LYS A 136 -12.70 14.07 19.18
CA LYS A 136 -12.81 14.73 17.88
C LYS A 136 -13.75 15.95 17.94
N MET A 137 -14.85 15.87 18.68
CA MET A 137 -15.75 17.01 18.93
C MET A 137 -15.03 18.13 19.68
N ALA A 138 -14.20 17.80 20.68
CA ALA A 138 -13.42 18.79 21.43
C ALA A 138 -12.36 19.51 20.57
N SER A 139 -11.93 18.92 19.46
CA SER A 139 -10.99 19.52 18.51
C SER A 139 -11.64 20.42 17.46
N LEU A 140 -12.98 20.49 17.43
CA LEU A 140 -13.68 21.41 16.53
C LEU A 140 -13.49 22.84 17.04
N PRO A 141 -13.19 23.81 16.16
CA PRO A 141 -13.11 25.21 16.57
C PRO A 141 -14.46 25.63 17.15
N THR A 142 -14.45 26.17 18.37
CA THR A 142 -15.62 26.78 18.98
C THR A 142 -15.99 27.99 18.13
N ILE A 143 -17.18 27.95 17.52
CA ILE A 143 -17.73 29.13 16.87
C ILE A 143 -18.16 30.07 18.00
N MET A 144 -17.38 31.13 18.23
CA MET A 144 -17.77 32.28 19.06
C MET A 144 -18.81 33.13 18.35
#